data_AF-A0AAU7RG34-F1
#
_entry.id   AF-A0AAU7RG34-F1
#
_cell.length_a   1.000
_cell.length_b   1.000
_cell.length_c   1.000
_cell.angle_alpha   90.00
_cell.angle_beta   90.00
_cell.angle_gamma   90.00
#
_symmetry.space_group_name_H-M   'P 1'
#
loop_
_entity.id
_entity.type
_entity.pdbx_description
1 polymer ?
#
loop_
_entity_poly.entity_id
_entity_poly.type
_entity_poly.pdbx_seq_one_letter_code
_entity_poly.pdbx_strand_id
1 'polypeptide(L)'
;MAQETPLSFDQIPGTYVFDGRRSRMGYPLNKMSAALNSPAERQAFQSDPEAFMERFGLTEEQREAVRTRDWLSMIKHGGNIYFAYKIGVMDGLTVQQVLAAMTGTSAEEFKEMMSNGGRQPNG
;
A
#
# COMPACT_ATOMS: atom_id res chain seq x y z
N MET A 1 -15.47 37.58 10.54
CA MET A 1 -14.37 36.77 9.98
C MET A 1 -14.91 35.37 9.77
N ALA A 2 -14.99 34.90 8.53
CA ALA A 2 -15.42 33.52 8.26
C ALA A 2 -14.34 32.58 8.81
N GLN A 3 -14.73 31.67 9.69
CA GLN A 3 -13.83 30.60 10.11
C GLN A 3 -13.67 29.65 8.93
N GLU A 4 -12.46 29.53 8.39
CA GLU A 4 -12.15 28.50 7.41
C GLU A 4 -12.27 27.14 8.10
N THR A 5 -13.27 26.36 7.73
CA THR A 5 -13.35 24.95 8.11
C THR A 5 -12.11 24.26 7.57
N PRO A 6 -11.28 23.60 8.40
CA PRO A 6 -10.10 22.91 7.90
C PRO A 6 -10.51 21.86 6.85
N LEU A 7 -9.83 21.90 5.69
CA LEU A 7 -10.05 20.95 4.60
C LEU A 7 -9.87 19.52 5.13
N SER A 8 -10.85 18.67 4.85
CA SER A 8 -10.76 17.26 5.19
C SER A 8 -9.73 16.59 4.28
N PHE A 9 -8.89 15.71 4.84
CA PHE A 9 -7.98 14.89 4.05
C PHE A 9 -8.69 14.07 2.96
N ASP A 10 -9.96 13.73 3.18
CA ASP A 10 -10.77 12.96 2.23
C ASP A 10 -11.10 13.76 0.94
N GLN A 11 -10.79 15.06 0.89
CA GLN A 11 -10.98 15.91 -0.28
C GLN A 11 -9.78 15.91 -1.23
N ILE A 12 -8.65 15.31 -0.85
CA ILE A 12 -7.44 15.27 -1.68
C ILE A 12 -7.57 14.12 -2.69
N PRO A 13 -7.69 14.39 -4.01
CA PRO A 13 -7.94 13.35 -5.00
C PRO A 13 -6.83 12.28 -5.02
N GLY A 14 -7.23 11.01 -5.03
CA GLY A 14 -6.29 9.87 -5.08
C GLY A 14 -5.37 9.74 -3.86
N THR A 15 -5.64 10.46 -2.77
CA THR A 15 -4.77 10.47 -1.59
C THR A 15 -5.51 9.91 -0.37
N TYR A 16 -4.90 8.92 0.27
CA TYR A 16 -5.42 8.27 1.46
C TYR A 16 -4.50 8.57 2.65
N VAL A 17 -4.71 9.71 3.29
CA VAL A 17 -3.83 10.16 4.39
C VAL A 17 -3.86 9.16 5.54
N PHE A 18 -2.68 8.69 5.95
CA PHE A 18 -2.51 7.73 7.03
C PHE A 18 -2.66 8.37 8.40
N ASP A 19 -3.91 8.65 8.77
CA ASP A 19 -4.29 9.21 10.06
C ASP A 19 -4.52 8.11 11.13
N GLY A 20 -4.95 8.53 12.33
CA GLY A 20 -5.25 7.59 13.42
C GLY A 20 -6.41 6.63 13.14
N ARG A 21 -7.33 6.94 12.21
CA ARG A 21 -8.43 6.03 11.83
C ARG A 21 -7.89 4.92 10.94
N ARG A 22 -7.13 5.29 9.91
CA ARG A 22 -6.49 4.33 8.99
C ARG A 22 -5.45 3.47 9.69
N SER A 23 -4.67 4.05 10.60
CA SER A 23 -3.70 3.31 11.40
C SER A 23 -4.33 2.17 12.21
N ARG A 24 -5.50 2.40 12.82
CA ARG A 24 -6.24 1.37 13.55
C ARG A 24 -6.82 0.31 12.62
N MET A 25 -7.45 0.73 11.52
CA MET A 25 -8.04 -0.17 10.52
C MET A 25 -7.00 -1.13 9.91
N GLY A 26 -5.83 -0.60 9.55
CA GLY A 26 -4.78 -1.37 8.90
C GLY A 26 -3.74 -1.96 9.83
N TYR A 27 -3.96 -1.96 11.16
CA TYR A 27 -2.95 -2.47 12.11
C TYR A 27 -2.51 -3.92 11.81
N PRO A 28 -3.42 -4.88 11.53
CA PRO A 28 -3.04 -6.25 11.13
C PRO A 28 -2.12 -6.28 9.90
N LEU A 29 -2.54 -5.62 8.82
CA LEU A 29 -1.81 -5.54 7.56
C LEU A 29 -0.42 -4.89 7.74
N ASN A 30 -0.35 -3.73 8.40
CA ASN A 30 0.93 -3.03 8.60
C ASN A 30 1.89 -3.84 9.49
N LYS A 31 1.38 -4.50 10.53
CA LYS A 31 2.18 -5.36 11.41
C LYS A 31 2.69 -6.60 10.67
N MET A 32 1.84 -7.23 9.88
CA MET A 32 2.22 -8.35 9.01
C MET A 32 3.34 -7.94 8.04
N SER A 33 3.17 -6.82 7.34
CA SER A 33 4.19 -6.31 6.42
C SER A 33 5.49 -5.94 7.14
N ALA A 34 5.44 -5.43 8.37
CA ALA A 34 6.63 -5.15 9.18
C ALA A 34 7.42 -6.43 9.53
N ALA A 35 6.72 -7.55 9.75
CA ALA A 35 7.36 -8.82 10.07
C ALA A 35 8.29 -9.31 8.96
N LEU A 36 8.01 -8.97 7.70
CA LEU A 36 8.82 -9.33 6.52
C LEU A 36 10.26 -8.75 6.53
N ASN A 37 10.60 -7.88 7.48
CA ASN A 37 11.99 -7.50 7.73
C ASN A 37 12.84 -8.69 8.19
N SER A 38 12.24 -9.67 8.87
CA SER A 38 12.92 -10.89 9.34
C SER A 38 13.04 -11.95 8.23
N PRO A 39 14.22 -12.57 8.03
CA PRO A 39 14.37 -13.68 7.08
C PRO A 39 13.44 -14.86 7.37
N ALA A 40 13.24 -15.21 8.65
CA ALA A 40 12.37 -16.32 9.04
C ALA A 40 10.90 -16.02 8.69
N GLU A 41 10.46 -14.77 8.85
CA GLU A 41 9.10 -14.35 8.51
C GLU A 41 8.88 -14.30 7.00
N ARG A 42 9.90 -13.92 6.24
CA ARG A 42 9.87 -14.02 4.77
C ARG A 42 9.69 -15.46 4.31
N GLN A 43 10.43 -16.39 4.90
CA GLN A 43 10.30 -17.82 4.59
C GLN A 43 8.90 -18.34 4.96
N ALA A 44 8.37 -17.96 6.13
CA ALA A 44 7.04 -18.34 6.55
C ALA A 44 5.96 -17.81 5.59
N PHE A 45 6.04 -16.54 5.19
CA PHE A 45 5.12 -15.95 4.22
C PHE A 45 5.20 -16.65 2.85
N GLN A 46 6.39 -16.98 2.37
CA GLN A 46 6.56 -17.69 1.09
C GLN A 46 6.06 -19.14 1.14
N SER A 47 6.16 -19.80 2.30
CA SER A 47 5.79 -21.21 2.45
C SER A 47 4.27 -21.40 2.52
N ASP A 48 3.57 -20.53 3.25
CA ASP A 48 2.11 -20.53 3.35
C ASP A 48 1.57 -19.10 3.57
N PRO A 49 1.33 -18.36 2.47
CA PRO A 49 0.85 -16.99 2.56
C PRO A 49 -0.50 -16.87 3.29
N GLU A 50 -1.40 -17.85 3.14
CA GLU A 50 -2.73 -17.80 3.74
C GLU A 50 -2.67 -17.98 5.26
N ALA A 51 -1.94 -19.00 5.75
CA ALA A 51 -1.73 -19.16 7.18
C ALA A 51 -0.97 -17.97 7.78
N PHE A 52 -0.03 -17.38 7.03
CA PHE A 52 0.69 -16.19 7.47
C PHE A 52 -0.25 -14.99 7.65
N MET A 53 -1.12 -14.71 6.68
CA MET A 53 -2.11 -13.63 6.78
C MET A 53 -3.12 -13.87 7.90
N GLU A 54 -3.59 -15.11 8.08
CA GLU A 54 -4.48 -15.51 9.16
C GLU A 54 -3.84 -15.25 10.54
N ARG A 55 -2.57 -15.62 10.72
CA ARG A 55 -1.82 -15.41 11.97
C ARG A 55 -1.77 -13.94 12.42
N PHE A 56 -1.80 -13.00 11.48
CA PHE A 56 -1.84 -11.57 11.80
C PHE A 56 -3.26 -10.99 11.93
N GLY A 57 -4.29 -11.78 11.60
CA GLY A 57 -5.69 -11.35 11.70
C GLY A 57 -6.09 -10.33 10.63
N LEU A 58 -5.59 -10.47 9.40
CA LEU A 58 -6.04 -9.64 8.28
C LEU A 58 -7.52 -9.89 8.00
N THR A 59 -8.26 -8.82 7.63
CA THR A 59 -9.62 -8.97 7.11
C THR A 59 -9.59 -9.60 5.72
N GLU A 60 -10.73 -10.11 5.25
CA GLU A 60 -10.80 -10.72 3.92
C GLU A 60 -10.42 -9.74 2.80
N GLU A 61 -10.80 -8.47 2.91
CA GLU A 61 -10.41 -7.43 1.93
C GLU A 61 -8.91 -7.18 1.94
N GLN A 62 -8.28 -7.20 3.12
CA GLN A 62 -6.81 -7.09 3.24
C GLN A 62 -6.13 -8.33 2.66
N ARG A 63 -6.65 -9.54 2.92
CA ARG A 63 -6.12 -10.79 2.37
C ARG A 63 -6.20 -10.81 0.86
N GLU A 64 -7.34 -10.43 0.30
CA GLU A 64 -7.53 -10.36 -1.15
C GLU A 64 -6.59 -9.34 -1.80
N ALA A 65 -6.43 -8.16 -1.20
CA ALA A 65 -5.46 -7.18 -1.68
C ALA A 65 -4.02 -7.72 -1.67
N VAL A 66 -3.64 -8.48 -0.64
CA VAL A 66 -2.33 -9.16 -0.58
C VAL A 66 -2.22 -10.25 -1.64
N ARG A 67 -3.21 -11.12 -1.81
CA ARG A 67 -3.22 -12.19 -2.83
C ARG A 67 -3.02 -11.63 -4.24
N THR A 68 -3.80 -10.63 -4.59
CA THR A 68 -3.84 -10.03 -5.93
C THR A 68 -2.76 -8.98 -6.16
N ARG A 69 -1.98 -8.67 -5.12
CA ARG A 69 -0.98 -7.60 -5.15
C ARG A 69 -1.59 -6.25 -5.53
N ASP A 70 -2.81 -5.99 -5.06
CA ASP A 70 -3.46 -4.69 -5.22
C ASP A 70 -3.02 -3.74 -4.09
N TRP A 71 -1.88 -3.08 -4.29
CA TRP A 71 -1.36 -2.10 -3.33
C TRP A 71 -2.32 -0.93 -3.10
N LEU A 72 -3.09 -0.51 -4.11
CA LEU A 72 -4.04 0.58 -3.92
C LEU A 72 -5.15 0.15 -2.95
N SER A 73 -5.66 -1.07 -3.09
CA SER A 73 -6.62 -1.64 -2.14
C SER A 73 -6.00 -1.84 -0.75
N MET A 74 -4.74 -2.27 -0.64
CA MET A 74 -4.03 -2.30 0.65
C MET A 74 -4.06 -0.93 1.34
N ILE A 75 -3.75 0.15 0.62
CA ILE A 75 -3.77 1.52 1.17
C ILE A 75 -5.19 1.96 1.54
N LYS A 76 -6.18 1.68 0.68
CA LYS A 76 -7.60 1.97 0.98
C LYS A 76 -8.06 1.30 2.27
N HIS A 77 -7.60 0.07 2.53
CA HIS A 77 -7.89 -0.72 3.74
C HIS A 77 -6.90 -0.49 4.90
N GLY A 78 -6.26 0.69 4.94
CA GLY A 78 -5.47 1.15 6.08
C GLY A 78 -4.00 0.74 6.05
N GLY A 79 -3.55 0.09 5.00
CA GLY A 79 -2.13 -0.10 4.74
C GLY A 79 -1.42 1.24 4.59
N ASN A 80 -0.19 1.31 5.07
CA ASN A 80 0.72 2.41 4.80
C ASN A 80 1.78 1.93 3.81
N ILE A 81 2.09 2.75 2.81
CA ILE A 81 2.97 2.36 1.71
C ILE A 81 4.37 1.92 2.18
N TYR A 82 4.91 2.53 3.24
CA TYR A 82 6.21 2.17 3.84
C TYR A 82 6.21 0.80 4.54
N PHE A 83 5.05 0.22 4.77
CA PHE A 83 4.91 -1.17 5.20
C PHE A 83 4.59 -2.06 3.99
N ALA A 84 3.53 -1.72 3.24
CA ALA A 84 2.99 -2.55 2.17
C ALA A 84 3.98 -2.84 1.02
N TYR A 85 4.92 -1.94 0.71
CA TYR A 85 5.90 -2.17 -0.35
C TYR A 85 6.77 -3.42 -0.10
N LYS A 86 6.94 -3.83 1.17
CA LYS A 86 7.73 -5.02 1.53
C LYS A 86 7.17 -6.31 0.93
N ILE A 87 5.87 -6.35 0.65
CA ILE A 87 5.24 -7.47 -0.05
C ILE A 87 5.78 -7.53 -1.49
N GLY A 88 5.91 -6.40 -2.19
CA GLY A 88 6.49 -6.37 -3.54
C GLY A 88 7.96 -6.76 -3.57
N VAL A 89 8.71 -6.46 -2.50
CA VAL A 89 10.11 -6.92 -2.37
C VAL A 89 10.18 -8.46 -2.33
N MET A 90 9.17 -9.15 -1.80
CA MET A 90 9.10 -10.62 -1.83
C MET A 90 9.00 -11.18 -3.24
N ASP A 91 8.45 -10.40 -4.17
CA ASP A 91 8.29 -10.76 -5.58
C ASP A 91 9.42 -10.19 -6.45
N GLY A 92 10.46 -9.60 -5.84
CA GLY A 92 11.58 -8.98 -6.56
C GLY A 92 11.25 -7.64 -7.22
N LEU A 93 10.12 -7.02 -6.87
CA LEU A 93 9.71 -5.73 -7.43
C LEU A 93 10.49 -4.57 -6.81
N THR A 94 10.79 -3.60 -7.66
CA THR A 94 11.26 -2.28 -7.23
C THR A 94 10.11 -1.46 -6.67
N VAL A 95 10.42 -0.44 -5.86
CA VAL A 95 9.41 0.52 -5.37
C VAL A 95 8.71 1.22 -6.53
N GLN A 96 9.42 1.52 -7.62
CA GLN A 96 8.83 2.16 -8.80
C GLN A 96 7.76 1.27 -9.45
N GLN A 97 7.98 -0.04 -9.55
CA GLN A 97 6.99 -0.98 -10.10
C GLN A 97 5.75 -1.08 -9.20
N VAL A 98 5.94 -1.10 -7.87
CA VAL A 98 4.83 -1.07 -6.91
C VAL A 98 4.00 0.21 -7.06
N LEU A 99 4.66 1.36 -7.19
CA LEU A 99 3.96 2.64 -7.36
C LEU A 99 3.26 2.76 -8.71
N ALA A 100 3.84 2.22 -9.79
CA ALA A 100 3.21 2.16 -11.11
C ALA A 100 1.92 1.31 -11.10
N ALA A 101 1.92 0.18 -10.36
CA ALA A 101 0.71 -0.64 -10.22
C ALA A 101 -0.45 0.13 -9.55
N MET A 102 -0.15 1.10 -8.68
CA MET A 102 -1.16 1.93 -8.03
C MET A 102 -1.74 3.02 -8.94
N THR A 103 -1.12 3.31 -10.09
CA THR A 103 -1.62 4.29 -11.08
C THR A 103 -2.40 3.65 -12.22
N GLY A 104 -2.44 2.32 -12.30
CA GLY A 104 -3.09 1.59 -13.40
C GLY A 104 -2.33 1.69 -14.74
N THR A 105 -1.05 2.05 -14.69
CA THR A 105 -0.17 2.17 -15.86
C THR A 105 0.90 1.09 -15.82
N SER A 106 1.48 0.74 -16.97
CA SER A 106 2.68 -0.11 -17.01
C SER A 106 3.87 0.57 -16.31
N ALA A 107 4.90 -0.23 -15.97
CA ALA A 107 6.13 0.29 -15.38
C ALA A 107 6.89 1.20 -16.37
N GLU A 108 6.83 0.88 -17.66
CA GLU A 108 7.39 1.65 -18.76
C GLU A 108 6.71 3.01 -18.90
N GLU A 109 5.38 3.06 -18.97
CA GLU A 109 4.61 4.32 -19.03
C GLU A 109 4.85 5.18 -17.78
N PHE A 110 4.89 4.56 -16.59
CA PHE A 110 5.20 5.28 -15.36
C PHE A 110 6.62 5.86 -15.39
N LYS A 111 7.60 5.09 -15.87
CA LYS A 111 8.99 5.57 -16.03
C LYS A 111 9.08 6.72 -17.02
N GLU A 112 8.38 6.62 -18.14
CA GLU A 112 8.31 7.69 -19.14
C GLU A 112 7.68 8.96 -18.56
N MET A 113 6.54 8.83 -17.88
CA MET A 113 5.91 9.94 -17.15
C MET A 113 6.88 10.62 -16.18
N MET A 114 7.59 9.84 -15.36
CA MET A 114 8.58 10.38 -14.42
C MET A 114 9.76 11.07 -15.12
N SER A 115 10.20 10.54 -16.27
CA SER A 115 11.29 11.13 -17.07
C SER A 115 10.86 12.44 -17.74
N ASN A 116 9.57 12.58 -18.06
CA ASN A 116 8.98 13.76 -18.69
C ASN A 116 8.51 14.83 -17.68
N GLY A 117 8.99 14.78 -16.43
CA GLY A 117 8.69 15.79 -15.41
C GLY A 117 7.63 15.39 -14.39
N GLY A 118 7.14 14.16 -14.44
CA GLY A 118 6.19 13.61 -13.47
C GLY A 118 4.73 14.04 -13.69
N ARG A 119 3.84 13.54 -12.84
CA ARG A 119 2.42 13.88 -12.88
C ARG A 119 2.21 15.35 -12.50
N GLN A 120 1.52 16.10 -13.37
CA GLN A 120 1.14 17.48 -13.09
C GLN A 120 0.15 17.53 -11.91
N PRO A 121 0.26 18.51 -11.00
CA PRO A 121 -0.67 18.65 -9.87
C PRO A 121 -2.01 19.27 -10.28
N ASN A 122 -2.07 19.84 -11.48
CA ASN A 122 -3.26 20.46 -12.06
C ASN A 122 -4.10 19.31 -12.63
N GLY A 123 -5.29 19.10 -12.06
CA GLY A 123 -6.19 17.99 -12.37
C GLY A 123 -6.43 17.75 -13.85
#